data_AF-A0A960D6P4-F1
#
_entry.id   AF-A0A960D6P4-F1
#
_cell.length_a   1.000
_cell.length_b   1.000
_cell.length_c   1.000
_cell.angle_alpha   90.00
_cell.angle_beta   90.00
_cell.angle_gamma   90.00
#
_symmetry.space_group_name_H-M   'P 1'
#
loop_
_entity.id
_entity.type
_entity.pdbx_description
1 polymer ?
#
loop_
_entity_poly.entity_id
_entity_poly.type
_entity_poly.pdbx_seq_one_letter_code
_entity_poly.pdbx_strand_id
1 'polypeptide(L)'
;MLSISNDVPADIGDRIMAAAASCVRDFGVERVALAEIARRAGVSRPTVYRRWPDTRSILAALLTDRITGAWTEVPARGTGRAALVARIVAVAHKLRSDDLILTVLRSAPELAMIYIAGR
;
A
#
# COMPACT_ATOMS: atom_id res chain seq x y z
N MET A 1 -3.17 25.70 -30.93
CA MET A 1 -4.08 24.77 -30.21
C MET A 1 -3.48 23.38 -30.33
N LEU A 2 -2.67 22.97 -29.35
CA LEU A 2 -2.15 21.62 -29.18
C LEU A 2 -2.27 21.33 -27.69
N SER A 3 -3.19 20.42 -27.36
CA SER A 3 -3.41 19.88 -26.03
C SER A 3 -2.19 19.04 -25.69
N ILE A 4 -1.33 19.54 -24.82
CA ILE A 4 -0.36 18.72 -24.11
C ILE A 4 -1.17 18.11 -22.97
N SER A 5 -1.59 16.86 -23.18
CA SER A 5 -2.16 16.02 -22.12
C SER A 5 -1.17 16.05 -20.96
N ASN A 6 -1.60 16.59 -19.83
CA ASN A 6 -0.80 16.65 -18.62
C ASN A 6 -0.87 15.26 -17.97
N ASP A 7 -0.23 14.27 -18.59
CA ASP A 7 0.10 13.02 -17.93
C ASP A 7 1.12 13.37 -16.86
N VAL A 8 0.66 13.79 -15.68
CA VAL A 8 1.53 14.02 -14.52
C VAL A 8 2.32 12.73 -14.35
N PRO A 9 3.65 12.74 -14.53
CA PRO A 9 4.44 11.54 -14.32
C PRO A 9 4.13 11.05 -12.91
N ALA A 10 3.61 9.82 -12.77
CA ALA A 10 3.32 9.26 -11.46
C ALA A 10 4.51 9.50 -10.53
N ASP A 11 4.26 9.97 -9.30
CA ASP A 11 5.34 10.31 -8.40
C ASP A 11 6.29 9.10 -8.29
N ILE A 12 7.58 9.36 -8.11
CA ILE A 12 8.56 8.31 -7.90
C ILE A 12 8.11 7.39 -6.75
N GLY A 13 7.46 7.94 -5.72
CA GLY A 13 6.81 7.17 -4.67
C GLY A 13 5.76 6.20 -5.20
N ASP A 14 4.81 6.68 -5.98
CA ASP A 14 3.72 5.87 -6.57
C ASP A 14 4.27 4.73 -7.43
N ARG A 15 5.28 5.00 -8.27
CA ARG A 15 5.92 3.96 -9.09
C ARG A 15 6.60 2.90 -8.23
N ILE A 16 7.25 3.29 -7.13
CA ILE A 16 7.87 2.37 -6.18
C ILE A 16 6.80 1.53 -5.46
N MET A 17 5.68 2.15 -5.03
CA MET A 17 4.56 1.43 -4.40
C MET A 17 3.90 0.44 -5.36
N ALA A 18 3.66 0.84 -6.61
CA ALA A 18 3.12 -0.03 -7.65
C ALA A 18 4.06 -1.22 -7.94
N ALA A 19 5.38 -0.97 -8.02
CA ALA A 19 6.38 -2.01 -8.18
C ALA A 19 6.44 -2.95 -6.97
N ALA A 20 6.38 -2.44 -5.75
CA ALA A 20 6.34 -3.24 -4.53
C ALA A 20 5.10 -4.13 -4.49
N ALA A 21 3.93 -3.59 -4.80
CA ALA A 21 2.69 -4.35 -4.89
C ALA A 21 2.77 -5.46 -5.95
N SER A 22 3.40 -5.17 -7.10
CA SER A 22 3.64 -6.16 -8.13
C SER A 22 4.60 -7.26 -7.67
N CYS A 23 5.69 -6.93 -6.99
CA CYS A 23 6.61 -7.93 -6.43
C CYS A 23 5.93 -8.84 -5.41
N VAL A 24 5.10 -8.29 -4.53
CA VAL A 24 4.36 -9.09 -3.53
C VAL A 24 3.42 -10.08 -4.21
N ARG A 25 2.70 -9.65 -5.25
CA ARG A 25 1.78 -10.53 -6.00
C ARG A 25 2.52 -11.65 -6.72
N ASP A 26 3.67 -11.35 -7.33
CA ASP A 26 4.39 -12.32 -8.16
C ASP A 26 5.23 -13.31 -7.34
N PHE A 27 5.79 -12.86 -6.21
CA PHE A 27 6.82 -13.61 -5.48
C PHE A 27 6.43 -13.97 -4.04
N GLY A 28 5.35 -13.39 -3.51
CA GLY A 28 5.06 -13.40 -2.08
C GLY A 28 6.00 -12.50 -1.28
N VAL A 29 5.61 -12.19 -0.03
CA VAL A 29 6.31 -11.20 0.81
C VAL A 29 7.77 -11.55 1.09
N GLU A 30 8.05 -12.81 1.44
CA GLU A 30 9.39 -13.25 1.88
C GLU A 30 10.47 -13.09 0.81
N ARG A 31 10.08 -13.11 -0.47
CA ARG A 31 11.00 -13.05 -1.61
C ARG A 31 11.11 -11.65 -2.22
N VAL A 32 10.43 -10.66 -1.67
CA VAL A 32 10.52 -9.28 -2.16
C VAL A 32 11.87 -8.67 -1.78
N ALA A 33 12.64 -8.26 -2.79
CA ALA A 33 13.89 -7.54 -2.60
C ALA A 33 13.75 -6.08 -3.04
N LEU A 34 14.30 -5.16 -2.25
CA LEU A 34 14.37 -3.72 -2.60
C LEU A 34 15.03 -3.48 -3.97
N ALA A 35 16.03 -4.29 -4.34
CA ALA A 35 16.67 -4.20 -5.65
C ALA A 35 15.71 -4.51 -6.79
N GLU A 36 14.83 -5.51 -6.62
CA GLU A 36 13.83 -5.88 -7.62
C GLU A 36 12.72 -4.83 -7.71
N ILE A 37 12.30 -4.26 -6.57
CA ILE A 37 11.38 -3.12 -6.54
C ILE A 37 11.97 -1.93 -7.32
N ALA A 38 13.23 -1.57 -7.04
CA ALA A 38 13.91 -0.47 -7.73
C ALA A 38 13.98 -0.72 -9.24
N ARG A 39 14.34 -1.95 -9.65
CA ARG A 39 14.39 -2.36 -11.05
C ARG A 39 13.04 -2.21 -11.74
N ARG A 40 11.96 -2.71 -11.14
CA ARG A 40 10.59 -2.62 -11.70
C ARG A 40 10.05 -1.19 -11.72
N ALA A 41 10.40 -0.38 -10.72
CA ALA A 41 10.02 1.03 -10.67
C ALA A 41 10.83 1.92 -11.63
N GLY A 42 11.87 1.37 -12.29
CA GLY A 42 12.73 2.12 -13.20
C GLY A 42 13.60 3.17 -12.49
N VAL A 43 14.03 2.89 -11.25
CA VAL A 43 14.86 3.80 -10.44
C VAL A 43 16.08 3.09 -9.86
N SER A 44 17.09 3.85 -9.46
CA SER A 44 18.29 3.29 -8.81
C SER A 44 18.00 2.86 -7.37
N ARG A 45 18.73 1.86 -6.85
CA ARG A 45 18.63 1.42 -5.44
C ARG A 45 18.81 2.58 -4.45
N PRO A 46 19.80 3.51 -4.60
CA PRO A 46 19.91 4.67 -3.72
C PRO A 46 18.67 5.58 -3.70
N THR A 47 17.93 5.66 -4.81
CA THR A 47 16.68 6.44 -4.88
C THR A 47 15.60 5.85 -3.98
N VAL A 48 15.54 4.51 -3.89
CA VAL A 48 14.63 3.81 -2.97
C VAL A 48 15.13 3.91 -1.53
N TYR A 49 16.42 3.62 -1.28
CA TYR A 49 17.02 3.67 0.06
C TYR A 49 16.84 5.02 0.78
N ARG A 50 16.87 6.13 0.02
CA ARG A 50 16.66 7.48 0.58
C ARG A 50 15.26 7.66 1.19
N ARG A 51 14.25 6.95 0.69
CA ARG A 51 12.86 7.03 1.17
C ARG A 51 12.51 5.89 2.12
N TRP A 52 13.03 4.69 1.87
CA TRP A 52 12.78 3.51 2.68
C TRP A 52 14.09 2.77 2.93
N PRO A 53 14.52 2.63 4.20
CA PRO A 53 15.80 1.99 4.52
C PRO A 53 15.84 0.49 4.18
N ASP A 54 14.68 -0.18 4.12
CA ASP A 54 14.58 -1.62 3.90
C ASP A 54 13.26 -2.03 3.20
N THR A 55 13.14 -3.30 2.80
CA THR A 55 11.89 -3.82 2.20
C THR A 55 10.72 -3.73 3.17
N ARG A 56 10.96 -3.93 4.47
CA ARG A 56 9.90 -3.96 5.50
C ARG A 56 9.17 -2.62 5.61
N SER A 57 9.91 -1.52 5.59
CA SER A 57 9.38 -0.15 5.57
C SER A 57 8.63 0.17 4.28
N ILE A 58 9.03 -0.39 3.14
CA ILE A 58 8.24 -0.30 1.89
C ILE A 58 6.91 -1.03 2.03
N LEU A 59 6.91 -2.25 2.58
CA LEU A 59 5.69 -3.05 2.78
C LEU A 59 4.75 -2.38 3.78
N ALA A 60 5.28 -1.81 4.86
CA ALA A 60 4.48 -1.02 5.81
C ALA A 60 3.88 0.22 5.13
N ALA A 61 4.65 0.96 4.31
CA ALA A 61 4.10 2.09 3.56
C ALA A 61 2.98 1.64 2.59
N LEU A 62 3.17 0.52 1.90
CA LEU A 62 2.17 -0.07 1.00
C LEU A 62 0.88 -0.47 1.74
N LEU A 63 0.99 -1.07 2.93
CA LEU A 63 -0.17 -1.38 3.77
C LEU A 63 -0.90 -0.11 4.20
N THR A 64 -0.15 0.91 4.67
CA THR A 64 -0.72 2.20 5.09
C THR A 64 -1.50 2.83 3.95
N ASP A 65 -0.91 2.92 2.76
CA ASP A 65 -1.53 3.49 1.56
C ASP A 65 -2.85 2.78 1.22
N ARG A 66 -2.87 1.44 1.28
CA ARG A 66 -4.10 0.68 1.01
C ARG A 66 -5.17 0.84 2.07
N ILE A 67 -4.78 0.92 3.35
CA ILE A 67 -5.71 1.14 4.45
C ILE A 67 -6.34 2.53 4.37
N THR A 68 -5.55 3.57 4.12
CA THR A 68 -6.04 4.94 3.97
C THR A 68 -6.84 5.13 2.69
N GLY A 69 -6.45 4.47 1.60
CA GLY A 69 -7.21 4.39 0.36
C GLY A 69 -8.59 3.76 0.57
N ALA A 70 -8.64 2.59 1.23
CA ALA A 70 -9.90 1.94 1.56
C ALA A 70 -10.81 2.82 2.44
N TRP A 71 -10.24 3.54 3.39
CA TRP A 71 -10.99 4.50 4.20
C TRP A 71 -11.57 5.64 3.34
N THR A 72 -10.78 6.19 2.43
CA THR A 72 -11.17 7.30 1.55
C THR A 72 -12.26 6.92 0.56
N GLU A 73 -12.15 5.72 -0.02
CA GLU A 73 -13.10 5.21 -1.02
C GLU A 73 -14.45 4.80 -0.42
N VAL A 74 -14.52 4.47 0.87
CA VAL A 74 -15.77 4.12 1.55
C VAL A 74 -16.37 5.38 2.18
N PRO A 75 -17.42 5.98 1.59
CA PRO A 75 -18.02 7.19 2.11
C PRO A 75 -18.79 6.93 3.41
N ALA A 76 -18.84 7.94 4.29
CA ALA A 76 -19.77 7.93 5.41
C ALA A 76 -21.20 8.07 4.90
N ARG A 77 -22.11 7.24 5.40
CA ARG A 77 -23.56 7.30 5.09
C ARG A 77 -24.33 7.79 6.30
N GLY A 78 -24.19 9.09 6.60
CA GLY A 78 -24.81 9.75 7.75
C GLY A 78 -23.82 10.08 8.87
N THR A 79 -24.35 10.45 10.04
CA THR A 79 -23.59 10.93 11.20
C THR A 79 -23.84 10.08 12.45
N GLY A 80 -23.01 10.27 13.48
CA GLY A 80 -23.12 9.57 14.76
C GLY A 80 -22.55 8.15 14.76
N ARG A 81 -22.70 7.47 15.90
CA ARG A 81 -22.06 6.17 16.18
C ARG A 81 -22.46 5.08 15.17
N ALA A 82 -23.74 5.01 14.79
CA ALA A 82 -24.23 3.98 13.86
C ALA A 82 -23.58 4.12 12.47
N ALA A 83 -23.51 5.35 11.94
CA ALA A 83 -22.87 5.62 10.65
C ALA A 83 -21.35 5.34 10.70
N LEU A 84 -20.69 5.67 11.82
CA LEU A 84 -19.27 5.36 12.03
C LEU A 84 -19.01 3.85 12.03
N VAL A 85 -19.79 3.07 12.81
CA VAL A 85 -19.66 1.60 12.86
C VAL A 85 -19.90 1.00 11.47
N ALA A 86 -20.93 1.46 10.75
CA ALA A 86 -21.21 0.99 9.40
C ALA A 86 -20.04 1.26 8.44
N ARG A 87 -19.41 2.45 8.52
CA ARG A 87 -18.22 2.77 7.72
C ARG A 87 -17.04 1.87 8.08
N ILE A 88 -16.76 1.68 9.36
CA ILE A 88 -15.68 0.80 9.83
C ILE A 88 -15.88 -0.63 9.31
N VAL A 89 -17.09 -1.18 9.42
CA VAL A 89 -17.40 -2.54 8.92
C VAL A 89 -17.24 -2.63 7.40
N ALA A 90 -17.64 -1.60 6.66
CA ALA A 90 -17.48 -1.56 5.20
C ALA A 90 -16.00 -1.47 4.77
N VAL A 91 -15.19 -0.65 5.45
CA VAL A 91 -13.74 -0.58 5.24
C VAL A 91 -13.08 -1.93 5.56
N ALA A 92 -13.46 -2.56 6.67
CA ALA A 92 -12.95 -3.88 7.04
C ALA A 92 -13.28 -4.96 6.01
N HIS A 93 -14.51 -4.95 5.43
CA HIS A 93 -14.87 -5.84 4.33
C HIS A 93 -14.01 -5.59 3.09
N LYS A 94 -13.82 -4.33 2.70
CA LYS A 94 -13.00 -3.95 1.55
C LYS A 94 -11.55 -4.41 1.71
N LEU A 95 -10.96 -4.20 2.89
CA LEU A 95 -9.59 -4.64 3.19
C LEU A 95 -9.47 -6.17 3.20
N ARG A 96 -10.49 -6.87 3.74
CA ARG A 96 -10.53 -8.34 3.71
C ARG A 96 -10.60 -8.88 2.29
N SER A 97 -11.20 -8.16 1.35
CA SER A 97 -11.27 -8.56 -0.07
C SER A 97 -10.03 -8.17 -0.89
N ASP A 98 -9.04 -7.50 -0.29
CA ASP A 98 -7.79 -7.16 -0.99
C ASP A 98 -6.77 -8.30 -0.81
N ASP A 99 -6.47 -9.00 -1.91
CA ASP A 99 -5.54 -10.13 -1.92
C ASP A 99 -4.13 -9.76 -1.43
N LEU A 100 -3.68 -8.53 -1.68
CA LEU A 100 -2.35 -8.09 -1.24
C LEU A 100 -2.34 -7.87 0.28
N ILE A 101 -3.39 -7.27 0.83
CA ILE A 101 -3.56 -7.16 2.29
C ILE A 101 -3.55 -8.55 2.93
N LEU A 102 -4.35 -9.49 2.40
CA LEU A 102 -4.38 -10.86 2.92
C LEU A 102 -3.03 -11.57 2.80
N THR A 103 -2.34 -11.41 1.67
CA THR A 103 -1.02 -12.01 1.44
C THR A 103 0.00 -11.48 2.43
N VAL A 104 0.04 -10.16 2.64
CA VAL A 104 0.99 -9.54 3.57
C VAL A 104 0.68 -9.93 5.01
N LEU A 105 -0.58 -9.93 5.43
CA LEU A 105 -0.94 -10.29 6.81
C LEU A 105 -0.67 -11.76 7.13
N ARG A 106 -0.77 -12.67 6.15
CA ARG A 106 -0.47 -14.10 6.33
C ARG A 106 1.04 -14.37 6.38
N SER A 107 1.80 -13.72 5.52
CA SER A 107 3.25 -13.96 5.40
C SER A 107 4.11 -13.12 6.34
N ALA A 108 3.61 -11.97 6.78
CA ALA A 108 4.29 -11.05 7.68
C ALA A 108 3.33 -10.54 8.77
N PRO A 109 2.83 -11.43 9.66
CA PRO A 109 1.85 -11.08 10.68
C PRO A 109 2.35 -9.98 11.64
N GLU A 110 3.66 -9.86 11.82
CA GLU A 110 4.26 -8.81 12.63
C GLU A 110 4.09 -7.40 12.02
N LEU A 111 3.80 -7.27 10.72
CA LEU A 111 3.39 -5.98 10.14
C LEU A 111 1.98 -5.59 10.59
N ALA A 112 1.10 -6.56 10.87
CA ALA A 112 -0.21 -6.28 11.43
C ALA A 112 -0.11 -5.64 12.82
N MET A 113 0.91 -6.04 13.60
CA MET A 113 1.13 -5.54 14.95
C MET A 113 1.40 -4.03 15.00
N ILE A 114 2.03 -3.48 13.96
CA ILE A 114 2.25 -2.03 13.82
C ILE A 114 0.91 -1.28 13.90
N TYR A 115 -0.13 -1.83 13.26
CA TYR A 115 -1.45 -1.20 13.21
C TYR A 115 -2.36 -1.59 14.38
N ILE A 116 -2.23 -2.81 14.91
CA ILE A 116 -3.12 -3.34 15.96
C ILE A 116 -2.63 -2.96 17.36
N ALA A 117 -1.33 -3.05 17.59
CA ALA A 117 -0.73 -2.86 18.92
C ALA A 117 0.03 -1.54 19.07
N GLY A 118 0.24 -0.79 17.98
CA GLY A 118 1.05 0.43 17.99
C GLY A 118 2.52 0.17 18.32
N ARG A 119 3.03 -1.03 18.00
CA ARG A 119 4.41 -1.48 18.25
C ARG A 119 5.02 -2.04 16.98
#